data_AF-A0A5B9QT59-F1
#
_entry.id   AF-A0A5B9QT59-F1
#
_cell.length_a   1.000
_cell.length_b   1.000
_cell.length_c   1.000
_cell.angle_alpha   90.00
_cell.angle_beta   90.00
_cell.angle_gamma   90.00
#
_symmetry.space_group_name_H-M   'P 1'
#
loop_
_entity.id
_entity.type
_entity.pdbx_description
1 polymer ?
#
loop_
_entity_poly.entity_id
_entity_poly.type
_entity_poly.pdbx_seq_one_letter_code
_entity_poly.pdbx_strand_id
1 'polypeptide(L)'
;MERVSCLPRRFTAWRPHTSLLLVCVSLVLSGCGGKEAAPEPAETVPAETTPAETAAVEDSAYVPAETIRVPADTARADAAAAPVDGLQMPIQTSAASQQAMSVRSEAMSVRSQAMAVRSESMAVRSEATTAAPQAMVAPQNARVPQMEVAAASASPAPQAMEPPMATLPAGTQVRPGDGFATVQVFYATDRQRGSLPLSAIEVTGQQQTVLLLAGCAVLLLLAAAVQGLRGRTTSAATAAMLAGLSGCAGVALLASGQTNIEKHGVTYGGDRGTLARGVCEVTVPNSHQRGQVERPSLLRFEIHEDQQKHIVLTSATELSEGDFMQRLSGTVAASPDQDMLVFIHGYNVDFESAVQRTAQIAIDLPFEGVPVCYSWPSQGSLVGYTIDENNVAWTVTHLQSFLLELAEESGAKSINVVAHSMGNRAMTAALQQLHWQRPEQSSPLFDRVVLAAPDVDADRFRRDLAPALLDIANQVTLYASSDDQALQASKQVHGYPRAGDGGDNIVVVPGVETIDVSGIDLSLLGHSYYGDNESMLRELYEVIRARLPAPQRNQLISRQSMAGIYWQLAQQPAAGNLR
;
A
#
# COMPACT_ATOMS: atom_id res chain seq x y z
N MET A 1 15.45 60.35 11.42
CA MET A 1 14.46 59.27 11.61
C MET A 1 14.00 58.82 10.23
N GLU A 2 13.81 57.54 9.91
CA GLU A 2 14.37 56.32 10.50
C GLU A 2 14.09 55.13 9.54
N ARG A 3 15.02 54.16 9.51
CA ARG A 3 14.85 52.68 9.46
C ARG A 3 13.65 52.01 8.75
N VAL A 4 13.72 50.77 8.24
CA VAL A 4 14.78 49.88 7.66
C VAL A 4 14.13 48.49 7.49
N SER A 5 14.47 47.76 6.41
CA SER A 5 14.23 46.32 6.17
C SER A 5 12.80 45.76 6.15
N CYS A 6 12.52 45.00 5.07
CA CYS A 6 11.64 43.83 5.11
C CYS A 6 12.49 42.57 4.88
N LEU A 7 12.30 41.52 5.70
CA LEU A 7 12.85 40.18 5.48
C LEU A 7 11.74 39.22 5.00
N PRO A 8 12.02 38.26 4.11
CA PRO A 8 11.06 37.24 3.72
C PRO A 8 10.89 36.18 4.83
N ARG A 9 9.66 35.69 5.02
CA ARG A 9 9.37 34.60 5.96
C ARG A 9 9.93 33.25 5.44
N ARG A 10 10.82 32.63 6.21
CA ARG A 10 11.10 31.18 6.18
C ARG A 10 10.75 30.62 7.56
N PHE A 11 9.82 29.65 7.64
CA PHE A 11 9.69 28.60 8.68
C PHE A 11 8.29 27.94 8.61
N THR A 12 8.12 26.90 7.80
CA THR A 12 6.96 25.97 7.85
C THR A 12 7.31 24.62 7.21
N ALA A 13 7.94 23.72 7.96
CA ALA A 13 8.14 22.31 7.60
C ALA A 13 8.52 21.51 8.86
N TRP A 14 7.58 21.34 9.80
CA TRP A 14 7.82 20.64 11.07
C TRP A 14 6.77 19.53 11.23
N ARG A 15 7.13 18.31 10.81
CA ARG A 15 6.34 17.07 11.07
C ARG A 15 7.04 16.33 12.23
N PRO A 16 6.49 16.31 13.46
CA PRO A 16 7.16 15.69 14.60
C PRO A 16 6.98 14.16 14.63
N HIS A 17 8.06 13.42 14.90
CA HIS A 17 7.99 12.04 15.39
C HIS A 17 7.48 12.05 16.85
N THR A 18 6.16 12.07 17.03
CA THR A 18 5.50 12.36 18.31
C THR A 18 5.76 11.31 19.41
N SER A 19 5.99 10.05 19.05
CA SER A 19 6.00 8.92 19.99
C SER A 19 7.01 9.07 21.14
N LEU A 20 8.27 9.44 20.85
CA LEU A 20 9.30 9.58 21.88
C LEU A 20 9.02 10.78 22.80
N LEU A 21 8.55 11.88 22.21
CA LEU A 21 8.31 13.14 22.92
C LEU A 21 7.07 13.04 23.83
N LEU A 22 6.04 12.28 23.42
CA LEU A 22 4.89 11.92 24.25
C LEU A 22 5.26 11.04 25.45
N VAL A 23 6.22 10.11 25.31
CA VAL A 23 6.74 9.31 26.44
C VAL A 23 7.46 10.21 27.45
N CYS A 24 8.29 11.15 26.99
CA CYS A 24 8.94 12.14 27.86
C CYS A 24 7.91 13.04 28.58
N VAL A 25 6.88 13.51 27.89
CA VAL A 25 5.80 14.34 28.50
C VAL A 25 4.99 13.54 29.53
N SER A 26 4.68 12.27 29.24
CA SER A 26 3.98 11.39 30.18
C SER A 26 4.77 11.20 31.49
N LEU A 27 6.09 10.97 31.39
CA LEU A 27 6.98 10.88 32.56
C LEU A 27 7.03 12.16 33.41
N VAL A 28 6.84 13.34 32.80
CA VAL A 28 6.72 14.61 33.52
C VAL A 28 5.37 14.73 34.25
N LEU A 29 4.28 14.24 33.64
CA LEU A 29 2.91 14.38 34.16
C LEU A 29 2.55 13.34 35.24
N SER A 30 3.07 12.10 35.17
CA SER A 30 2.82 11.06 36.16
C SER A 30 3.33 11.40 37.58
N GLY A 31 4.16 12.45 37.73
CA GLY A 31 4.65 12.92 39.02
C GLY A 31 3.63 13.64 39.93
N CYS A 32 2.38 13.82 39.48
CA CYS A 32 1.37 14.64 40.16
C CYS A 32 0.36 13.87 41.04
N GLY A 33 0.38 12.53 41.04
CA GLY A 33 -0.49 11.72 41.92
C GLY A 33 0.02 11.65 43.35
N GLY A 34 -0.65 12.33 44.29
CA GLY A 34 -0.44 12.17 45.74
C GLY A 34 -1.27 11.02 46.30
N LYS A 35 -0.71 10.23 47.23
CA LYS A 35 -1.47 9.30 48.08
C LYS A 35 -1.83 10.01 49.39
N GLU A 36 -3.10 10.07 49.73
CA GLU A 36 -3.52 10.25 51.12
C GLU A 36 -3.46 8.89 51.85
N ALA A 37 -3.25 8.94 53.16
CA ALA A 37 -3.18 7.77 54.03
C ALA A 37 -4.07 8.00 55.27
N ALA A 38 -4.74 6.94 55.72
CA ALA A 38 -5.72 7.02 56.80
C ALA A 38 -5.09 7.01 58.20
N PRO A 39 -5.78 7.57 59.22
CA PRO A 39 -5.48 7.36 60.64
C PRO A 39 -6.19 6.10 61.21
N GLU A 40 -5.75 5.66 62.39
CA GLU A 40 -6.18 4.42 63.08
C GLU A 40 -7.46 4.54 63.95
N PRO A 41 -8.05 3.41 64.42
CA PRO A 41 -9.39 3.37 65.02
C PRO A 41 -9.44 3.22 66.56
N ALA A 42 -10.58 3.57 67.16
CA ALA A 42 -11.07 3.00 68.42
C ALA A 42 -12.60 3.13 68.57
N GLU A 43 -13.24 2.08 69.10
CA GLU A 43 -14.49 1.95 69.88
C GLU A 43 -15.55 3.09 69.83
N THR A 44 -16.85 2.86 69.59
CA THR A 44 -17.74 1.90 70.28
C THR A 44 -18.99 1.50 69.45
N VAL A 45 -19.73 0.51 69.97
CA VAL A 45 -20.94 -0.19 69.43
C VAL A 45 -21.88 -0.40 70.66
N PRO A 46 -23.24 -0.53 70.57
CA PRO A 46 -24.08 -0.98 69.44
C PRO A 46 -25.37 -0.16 69.13
N ALA A 47 -26.13 -0.70 68.16
CA ALA A 47 -27.60 -0.83 68.05
C ALA A 47 -28.28 -0.05 66.88
N GLU A 48 -29.34 -0.52 66.23
CA GLU A 48 -29.88 -1.87 65.91
C GLU A 48 -31.01 -1.66 64.84
N THR A 49 -31.60 -2.73 64.29
CA THR A 49 -32.87 -2.75 63.52
C THR A 49 -32.96 -2.04 62.14
N THR A 50 -33.05 -2.86 61.08
CA THR A 50 -33.93 -2.71 59.89
C THR A 50 -35.30 -3.40 60.20
N PRO A 51 -36.37 -3.40 59.34
CA PRO A 51 -36.43 -3.19 57.88
C PRO A 51 -37.69 -2.43 57.30
N ALA A 52 -37.88 -2.53 55.97
CA ALA A 52 -39.09 -2.20 55.16
C ALA A 52 -39.37 -0.69 54.92
N GLU A 53 -40.13 -0.22 53.90
CA GLU A 53 -40.97 -0.90 52.87
C GLU A 53 -41.07 -0.07 51.54
N THR A 54 -41.86 -0.55 50.56
CA THR A 54 -42.26 -0.09 49.18
C THR A 54 -42.54 1.42 48.93
N ALA A 55 -42.78 1.98 47.71
CA ALA A 55 -43.29 1.46 46.40
C ALA A 55 -43.02 2.43 45.18
N ALA A 56 -43.42 2.01 43.96
CA ALA A 56 -43.76 2.76 42.70
C ALA A 56 -42.82 3.90 42.16
N VAL A 57 -42.44 4.04 40.88
CA VAL A 57 -43.08 3.87 39.54
C VAL A 57 -44.02 5.02 39.12
N GLU A 58 -43.57 5.87 38.19
CA GLU A 58 -44.37 6.40 37.06
C GLU A 58 -43.48 6.98 35.92
N ASP A 59 -44.08 7.52 34.85
CA ASP A 59 -43.56 7.55 33.46
C ASP A 59 -43.44 8.97 32.83
N SER A 60 -42.58 9.15 31.80
CA SER A 60 -42.62 10.31 30.87
C SER A 60 -41.77 10.09 29.60
N ALA A 61 -42.18 10.69 28.47
CA ALA A 61 -41.83 10.20 27.13
C ALA A 61 -40.98 11.14 26.23
N TYR A 62 -40.53 10.56 25.11
CA TYR A 62 -39.73 11.12 24.02
C TYR A 62 -40.50 12.07 23.09
N VAL A 63 -39.81 13.07 22.50
CA VAL A 63 -40.38 14.01 21.52
C VAL A 63 -39.39 14.27 20.35
N PRO A 64 -39.79 14.09 19.08
CA PRO A 64 -39.00 14.45 17.89
C PRO A 64 -39.30 15.88 17.40
N ALA A 65 -38.52 16.39 16.43
CA ALA A 65 -38.64 17.74 15.87
C ALA A 65 -39.00 17.75 14.37
N GLU A 66 -39.77 18.76 13.91
CA GLU A 66 -40.09 18.94 12.49
C GLU A 66 -40.12 20.42 12.04
N THR A 67 -39.54 20.63 10.84
CA THR A 67 -39.66 21.69 9.82
C THR A 67 -40.50 22.96 10.09
N ILE A 68 -39.89 24.14 9.84
CA ILE A 68 -40.58 25.42 9.59
C ILE A 68 -40.12 26.02 8.24
N ARG A 69 -41.06 26.59 7.47
CA ARG A 69 -40.82 27.32 6.20
C ARG A 69 -40.62 28.83 6.45
N VAL A 70 -39.90 29.50 5.54
CA VAL A 70 -39.80 30.98 5.50
C VAL A 70 -40.46 31.49 4.20
N PRO A 71 -41.34 32.52 4.26
CA PRO A 71 -41.95 33.13 3.08
C PRO A 71 -41.07 34.24 2.45
N ALA A 72 -41.44 34.67 1.25
CA ALA A 72 -40.83 35.82 0.57
C ALA A 72 -41.71 37.07 0.67
N ASP A 73 -41.12 38.27 0.59
CA ASP A 73 -41.81 39.48 0.15
C ASP A 73 -40.83 40.48 -0.54
N THR A 74 -41.33 41.66 -0.88
CA THR A 74 -40.90 42.48 -2.03
C THR A 74 -40.63 43.94 -1.68
N ALA A 75 -39.73 44.58 -2.44
CA ALA A 75 -39.54 46.04 -2.47
C ALA A 75 -38.93 46.49 -3.82
N ARG A 76 -39.13 47.74 -4.21
CA ARG A 76 -38.79 48.28 -5.55
C ARG A 76 -38.60 49.81 -5.50
N ALA A 77 -37.96 50.38 -6.54
CA ALA A 77 -37.83 51.82 -6.84
C ALA A 77 -36.90 52.63 -5.90
N ASP A 78 -36.19 53.69 -6.33
CA ASP A 78 -35.84 54.24 -7.67
C ASP A 78 -34.58 55.16 -7.48
N ALA A 79 -34.01 55.97 -8.39
CA ALA A 79 -34.50 56.61 -9.63
C ALA A 79 -33.37 56.82 -10.67
N ALA A 80 -33.43 57.90 -11.47
CA ALA A 80 -32.63 58.13 -12.67
C ALA A 80 -31.94 59.52 -12.76
N ALA A 81 -30.86 59.60 -13.58
CA ALA A 81 -30.37 60.81 -14.27
C ALA A 81 -29.40 60.43 -15.41
N ALA A 82 -29.26 61.28 -16.45
CA ALA A 82 -28.44 61.09 -17.66
C ALA A 82 -28.19 62.47 -18.34
N PRO A 83 -27.46 62.61 -19.46
CA PRO A 83 -26.52 61.69 -20.17
C PRO A 83 -25.04 62.04 -19.79
N VAL A 84 -23.94 62.05 -20.57
CA VAL A 84 -23.53 61.95 -22.01
C VAL A 84 -22.03 61.55 -22.03
N ASP A 85 -21.32 61.12 -23.09
CA ASP A 85 -21.62 60.78 -24.50
C ASP A 85 -20.52 59.83 -25.08
N GLY A 86 -20.62 59.43 -26.36
CA GLY A 86 -19.52 59.61 -27.31
C GLY A 86 -18.39 58.57 -27.43
N LEU A 87 -18.68 57.32 -27.81
CA LEU A 87 -17.90 56.55 -28.81
C LEU A 87 -18.54 55.16 -29.08
N GLN A 88 -18.60 54.74 -30.35
CA GLN A 88 -19.10 53.42 -30.77
C GLN A 88 -18.02 52.62 -31.53
N MET A 89 -17.85 51.36 -31.17
CA MET A 89 -17.18 50.32 -31.96
C MET A 89 -17.94 48.99 -31.79
N PRO A 90 -17.95 48.09 -32.79
CA PRO A 90 -18.89 46.96 -32.84
C PRO A 90 -18.46 45.76 -32.00
N ILE A 91 -19.45 45.06 -31.43
CA ILE A 91 -19.25 43.73 -30.83
C ILE A 91 -19.15 42.69 -31.96
N GLN A 92 -17.98 42.07 -32.12
CA GLN A 92 -17.84 40.87 -32.95
C GLN A 92 -18.22 39.62 -32.15
N THR A 93 -19.35 39.00 -32.48
CA THR A 93 -19.65 37.62 -32.06
C THR A 93 -18.79 36.66 -32.88
N SER A 94 -17.94 35.87 -32.22
CA SER A 94 -16.99 34.99 -32.91
C SER A 94 -17.68 33.73 -33.46
N ALA A 95 -17.16 33.22 -34.59
CA ALA A 95 -17.72 32.05 -35.28
C ALA A 95 -17.76 30.77 -34.42
N ALA A 96 -16.88 30.67 -33.41
CA ALA A 96 -16.85 29.56 -32.45
C ALA A 96 -18.19 29.33 -31.76
N SER A 97 -18.93 30.40 -31.42
CA SER A 97 -20.25 30.28 -30.78
C SER A 97 -21.33 29.71 -31.70
N GLN A 98 -21.18 29.84 -33.02
CA GLN A 98 -22.11 29.25 -34.01
C GLN A 98 -21.77 27.78 -34.29
N GLN A 99 -20.47 27.45 -34.44
CA GLN A 99 -20.05 26.04 -34.57
C GLN A 99 -20.44 25.20 -33.35
N ALA A 100 -20.32 25.76 -32.14
CA ALA A 100 -20.73 25.08 -30.90
C ALA A 100 -22.23 24.74 -30.83
N MET A 101 -23.10 25.52 -31.50
CA MET A 101 -24.53 25.18 -31.62
C MET A 101 -24.80 24.14 -32.71
N SER A 102 -24.08 24.20 -33.84
CA SER A 102 -24.21 23.21 -34.94
C SER A 102 -23.89 21.79 -34.46
N VAL A 103 -22.70 21.59 -33.88
CA VAL A 103 -22.26 20.26 -33.41
C VAL A 103 -23.21 19.70 -32.35
N ARG A 104 -23.81 20.57 -31.53
CA ARG A 104 -24.79 20.17 -30.51
C ARG A 104 -26.15 19.75 -31.09
N SER A 105 -26.56 20.28 -32.24
CA SER A 105 -27.79 19.83 -32.92
C SER A 105 -27.58 18.51 -33.67
N GLU A 106 -26.42 18.34 -34.32
CA GLU A 106 -26.03 17.09 -34.99
C GLU A 106 -25.93 15.93 -33.98
N ALA A 107 -25.30 16.16 -32.82
CA ALA A 107 -25.22 15.18 -31.74
C ALA A 107 -26.60 14.76 -31.18
N MET A 108 -27.60 15.65 -31.19
CA MET A 108 -28.99 15.27 -30.84
C MET A 108 -29.68 14.49 -31.94
N SER A 109 -29.42 14.82 -33.21
CA SER A 109 -29.96 14.09 -34.37
C SER A 109 -29.46 12.64 -34.40
N VAL A 110 -28.15 12.42 -34.27
CA VAL A 110 -27.54 11.07 -34.19
C VAL A 110 -28.10 10.29 -33.00
N ARG A 111 -28.29 10.94 -31.84
CA ARG A 111 -28.86 10.29 -30.65
C ARG A 111 -30.34 9.89 -30.82
N SER A 112 -31.12 10.64 -31.60
CA SER A 112 -32.51 10.27 -31.92
C SER A 112 -32.59 9.10 -32.90
N GLN A 113 -31.73 9.08 -33.93
CA GLN A 113 -31.61 7.96 -34.88
C GLN A 113 -31.17 6.66 -34.19
N ALA A 114 -30.17 6.74 -33.30
CA ALA A 114 -29.72 5.60 -32.50
C ALA A 114 -30.81 5.04 -31.56
N MET A 115 -31.73 5.89 -31.08
CA MET A 115 -32.89 5.43 -30.31
C MET A 115 -33.93 4.72 -31.21
N ALA A 116 -34.20 5.26 -32.40
CA ALA A 116 -35.17 4.68 -33.34
C ALA A 116 -34.79 3.25 -33.79
N VAL A 117 -33.53 3.05 -34.20
CA VAL A 117 -32.99 1.72 -34.57
C VAL A 117 -33.10 0.73 -33.39
N ARG A 118 -32.92 1.22 -32.15
CA ARG A 118 -33.04 0.38 -30.95
C ARG A 118 -34.49 -0.08 -30.70
N SER A 119 -35.49 0.79 -30.94
CA SER A 119 -36.90 0.39 -30.88
C SER A 119 -37.29 -0.63 -31.96
N GLU A 120 -36.81 -0.49 -33.19
CA GLU A 120 -37.06 -1.46 -34.26
C GLU A 120 -36.44 -2.84 -33.91
N SER A 121 -35.22 -2.85 -33.35
CA SER A 121 -34.57 -4.09 -32.90
C SER A 121 -35.32 -4.82 -31.77
N MET A 122 -36.09 -4.10 -30.96
CA MET A 122 -36.94 -4.70 -29.92
C MET A 122 -38.28 -5.20 -30.47
N ALA A 123 -38.86 -4.52 -31.45
CA ALA A 123 -40.08 -4.98 -32.12
C ALA A 123 -39.87 -6.34 -32.81
N VAL A 124 -38.77 -6.50 -33.55
CA VAL A 124 -38.44 -7.76 -34.26
C VAL A 124 -38.22 -8.94 -33.29
N ARG A 125 -37.82 -8.69 -32.03
CA ARG A 125 -37.74 -9.74 -31.00
C ARG A 125 -39.09 -10.13 -30.39
N SER A 126 -40.16 -9.36 -30.61
CA SER A 126 -41.49 -9.62 -30.04
C SER A 126 -42.33 -10.61 -30.85
N GLU A 127 -42.08 -10.76 -32.16
CA GLU A 127 -42.94 -11.59 -33.04
C GLU A 127 -42.53 -13.07 -33.12
N ALA A 128 -41.37 -13.44 -32.54
CA ALA A 128 -40.80 -14.78 -32.63
C ALA A 128 -41.32 -15.80 -31.58
N THR A 129 -42.43 -15.51 -30.88
CA THR A 129 -42.86 -16.29 -29.68
C THR A 129 -44.29 -16.82 -29.76
N THR A 130 -44.64 -17.54 -30.85
CA THR A 130 -45.97 -18.19 -30.97
C THR A 130 -45.96 -19.53 -31.71
N ALA A 131 -45.33 -20.56 -31.12
CA ALA A 131 -45.46 -21.95 -31.58
C ALA A 131 -45.49 -22.94 -30.40
N ALA A 132 -46.49 -23.83 -30.38
CA ALA A 132 -46.64 -24.87 -29.36
C ALA A 132 -45.89 -26.17 -29.77
N PRO A 133 -45.47 -27.03 -28.81
CA PRO A 133 -44.49 -28.07 -29.09
C PRO A 133 -45.07 -29.29 -29.81
N GLN A 134 -44.28 -29.88 -30.70
CA GLN A 134 -44.45 -31.25 -31.18
C GLN A 134 -43.44 -32.18 -30.50
N ALA A 135 -43.91 -33.34 -30.04
CA ALA A 135 -43.07 -34.30 -29.33
C ALA A 135 -42.26 -35.17 -30.31
N MET A 136 -40.93 -35.23 -30.13
CA MET A 136 -40.09 -36.21 -30.81
C MET A 136 -39.14 -36.95 -29.86
N VAL A 137 -39.10 -38.26 -30.10
CA VAL A 137 -38.37 -39.34 -29.43
C VAL A 137 -36.90 -38.99 -29.10
N ALA A 138 -36.47 -39.34 -27.89
CA ALA A 138 -35.08 -39.21 -27.47
C ALA A 138 -34.16 -40.33 -28.02
N PRO A 139 -32.95 -40.02 -28.51
CA PRO A 139 -31.92 -41.01 -28.76
C PRO A 139 -31.23 -41.42 -27.46
N GLN A 140 -31.10 -42.72 -27.22
CA GLN A 140 -30.25 -43.27 -26.15
C GLN A 140 -28.80 -43.45 -26.63
N ASN A 141 -27.87 -43.60 -25.67
CA ASN A 141 -26.46 -43.96 -25.88
C ASN A 141 -25.55 -42.89 -26.53
N ALA A 142 -25.22 -41.84 -25.76
CA ALA A 142 -23.90 -41.23 -25.81
C ALA A 142 -23.16 -41.57 -24.51
N ARG A 143 -22.02 -42.28 -24.60
CA ARG A 143 -21.17 -42.54 -23.43
C ARG A 143 -20.42 -41.27 -23.07
N VAL A 144 -20.58 -40.79 -21.84
CA VAL A 144 -19.60 -39.87 -21.23
C VAL A 144 -18.30 -40.65 -21.06
N PRO A 145 -17.15 -40.17 -21.58
CA PRO A 145 -15.86 -40.76 -21.24
C PRO A 145 -15.58 -40.50 -19.76
N GLN A 146 -15.48 -41.55 -18.95
CA GLN A 146 -14.97 -41.41 -17.60
C GLN A 146 -13.52 -40.96 -17.70
N MET A 147 -13.20 -39.79 -17.11
CA MET A 147 -11.83 -39.31 -17.05
C MET A 147 -11.10 -40.16 -16.00
N GLU A 148 -10.44 -41.22 -16.49
CA GLU A 148 -9.73 -42.18 -15.66
C GLU A 148 -8.60 -41.47 -14.92
N VAL A 149 -8.67 -41.48 -13.58
CA VAL A 149 -7.69 -40.81 -12.72
C VAL A 149 -6.41 -41.61 -12.76
N ALA A 150 -5.57 -41.32 -13.75
CA ALA A 150 -4.25 -41.91 -13.90
C ALA A 150 -3.47 -41.69 -12.59
N ALA A 151 -3.06 -42.80 -11.96
CA ALA A 151 -2.33 -42.74 -10.70
C ALA A 151 -1.05 -41.92 -10.90
N ALA A 152 -0.87 -40.89 -10.08
CA ALA A 152 0.25 -39.96 -10.21
C ALA A 152 1.59 -40.71 -10.10
N SER A 153 2.29 -40.84 -11.23
CA SER A 153 3.68 -41.26 -11.27
C SER A 153 4.48 -40.27 -10.41
N ALA A 154 5.17 -40.79 -9.39
CA ALA A 154 5.73 -39.99 -8.30
C ALA A 154 6.47 -38.73 -8.80
N SER A 155 6.05 -37.56 -8.30
CA SER A 155 6.71 -36.29 -8.56
C SER A 155 8.20 -36.39 -8.25
N PRO A 156 9.09 -35.71 -9.00
CA PRO A 156 10.48 -35.57 -8.60
C PRO A 156 10.55 -34.92 -7.21
N ALA A 157 11.56 -35.28 -6.43
CA ALA A 157 11.78 -34.67 -5.12
C ALA A 157 11.85 -33.14 -5.24
N PRO A 158 11.29 -32.39 -4.27
CA PRO A 158 11.20 -30.94 -4.37
C PRO A 158 12.59 -30.34 -4.53
N GLN A 159 12.81 -29.65 -5.65
CA GLN A 159 14.06 -28.91 -5.87
C GLN A 159 14.21 -27.87 -4.76
N ALA A 160 15.34 -27.90 -4.06
CA ALA A 160 15.68 -26.82 -3.14
C ALA A 160 15.87 -25.54 -3.94
N MET A 161 15.27 -24.43 -3.51
CA MET A 161 15.54 -23.13 -4.13
C MET A 161 17.03 -22.84 -4.04
N GLU A 162 17.61 -22.40 -5.16
CA GLU A 162 19.00 -21.96 -5.25
C GLU A 162 19.33 -20.98 -4.10
N PRO A 163 20.56 -20.99 -3.53
CA PRO A 163 20.88 -20.06 -2.45
C PRO A 163 20.72 -18.61 -2.94
N PRO A 164 20.36 -17.66 -2.06
CA PRO A 164 20.28 -16.26 -2.44
C PRO A 164 21.62 -15.80 -3.04
N MET A 165 21.57 -14.87 -4.00
CA MET A 165 22.70 -14.38 -4.79
C MET A 165 23.32 -15.37 -5.79
N ALA A 166 22.85 -16.63 -5.90
CA ALA A 166 23.31 -17.56 -6.96
C ALA A 166 22.90 -17.11 -8.37
N THR A 167 21.70 -16.52 -8.45
CA THR A 167 21.01 -16.11 -9.66
C THR A 167 20.48 -14.69 -9.40
N LEU A 168 20.68 -13.76 -10.35
CA LEU A 168 20.58 -12.32 -10.09
C LEU A 168 19.68 -11.59 -11.11
N PRO A 169 18.94 -10.53 -10.71
CA PRO A 169 18.09 -9.76 -11.62
C PRO A 169 18.85 -9.05 -12.74
N ALA A 170 18.17 -8.86 -13.87
CA ALA A 170 18.74 -8.22 -15.05
C ALA A 170 19.27 -6.80 -14.73
N GLY A 171 20.47 -6.49 -15.22
CA GLY A 171 21.15 -5.23 -14.95
C GLY A 171 21.87 -5.14 -13.59
N THR A 172 21.85 -6.20 -12.77
CA THR A 172 22.64 -6.30 -11.52
C THR A 172 24.15 -6.34 -11.82
N GLN A 173 24.94 -5.63 -11.02
CA GLN A 173 26.40 -5.59 -11.11
C GLN A 173 27.03 -6.21 -9.87
N VAL A 174 28.07 -7.03 -10.05
CA VAL A 174 28.86 -7.62 -8.95
C VAL A 174 30.34 -7.31 -9.18
N ARG A 175 30.98 -6.62 -8.23
CA ARG A 175 32.43 -6.34 -8.27
C ARG A 175 33.15 -7.28 -7.30
N PRO A 176 34.18 -8.03 -7.74
CA PRO A 176 34.95 -8.89 -6.84
C PRO A 176 35.62 -8.08 -5.72
N GLY A 177 35.27 -8.41 -4.47
CA GLY A 177 35.83 -7.78 -3.26
C GLY A 177 34.89 -6.82 -2.53
N ASP A 178 33.86 -6.29 -3.19
CA ASP A 178 32.99 -5.24 -2.60
C ASP A 178 32.08 -5.78 -1.47
N GLY A 179 31.74 -7.08 -1.51
CA GLY A 179 30.94 -7.76 -0.48
C GLY A 179 29.42 -7.71 -0.68
N PHE A 180 28.97 -7.14 -1.80
CA PHE A 180 27.56 -6.98 -2.17
C PHE A 180 27.37 -7.05 -3.70
N ALA A 181 26.11 -7.17 -4.14
CA ALA A 181 25.69 -6.91 -5.52
C ALA A 181 24.89 -5.62 -5.61
N THR A 182 25.07 -4.84 -6.67
CA THR A 182 24.26 -3.65 -6.96
C THR A 182 23.12 -4.02 -7.92
N VAL A 183 21.93 -4.24 -7.38
CA VAL A 183 20.71 -4.53 -8.13
C VAL A 183 20.16 -3.26 -8.79
N GLN A 184 19.79 -3.36 -10.05
CA GLN A 184 19.19 -2.26 -10.81
C GLN A 184 17.66 -2.38 -10.74
N VAL A 185 17.00 -1.43 -10.07
CA VAL A 185 15.53 -1.40 -9.93
C VAL A 185 14.99 -0.25 -10.77
N PHE A 186 14.24 -0.55 -11.81
CA PHE A 186 13.47 0.47 -12.54
C PHE A 186 12.34 0.96 -11.65
N TYR A 187 11.96 2.23 -11.74
CA TYR A 187 10.82 2.74 -10.99
C TYR A 187 9.93 3.66 -11.78
N ALA A 188 8.66 3.69 -11.38
CA ALA A 188 7.77 4.81 -11.61
C ALA A 188 7.14 5.24 -10.28
N THR A 189 6.88 6.54 -10.16
CA THR A 189 6.27 7.13 -8.97
C THR A 189 5.53 8.40 -9.33
N ASP A 190 4.38 8.62 -8.70
CA ASP A 190 3.64 9.88 -8.75
C ASP A 190 3.71 10.64 -7.41
N ARG A 191 4.73 10.33 -6.59
CA ARG A 191 5.11 11.12 -5.42
C ARG A 191 5.64 12.49 -5.81
N GLN A 192 5.48 13.47 -4.92
CA GLN A 192 6.11 14.76 -5.07
C GLN A 192 7.63 14.61 -4.91
N ARG A 193 8.39 15.02 -5.94
CA ARG A 193 9.85 15.10 -5.90
C ARG A 193 10.29 16.05 -4.78
N GLY A 194 11.20 15.57 -3.93
CA GLY A 194 11.76 16.33 -2.82
C GLY A 194 12.67 17.45 -3.29
N SER A 195 12.79 18.50 -2.47
CA SER A 195 13.65 19.67 -2.73
C SER A 195 15.13 19.44 -2.41
N LEU A 196 15.49 18.26 -1.92
CA LEU A 196 16.85 17.86 -1.53
C LEU A 196 17.31 16.65 -2.37
N PRO A 197 18.60 16.57 -2.74
CA PRO A 197 19.18 15.37 -3.36
C PRO A 197 19.31 14.23 -2.35
N LEU A 198 19.47 13.00 -2.82
CA LEU A 198 19.56 11.80 -1.97
C LEU A 198 20.70 11.88 -0.94
N SER A 199 21.86 12.45 -1.33
CA SER A 199 22.99 12.73 -0.43
C SER A 199 22.65 13.61 0.78
N ALA A 200 21.62 14.46 0.69
CA ALA A 200 21.27 15.38 1.77
C ALA A 200 20.30 14.76 2.80
N ILE A 201 19.62 13.65 2.50
CA ILE A 201 18.72 12.99 3.45
C ILE A 201 19.51 12.45 4.65
N GLU A 202 20.58 11.70 4.42
CA GLU A 202 21.37 11.06 5.49
C GLU A 202 21.97 12.09 6.46
N VAL A 203 22.57 13.17 5.90
CA VAL A 203 23.09 14.31 6.67
C VAL A 203 21.99 15.00 7.48
N THR A 204 20.79 15.15 6.91
CA THR A 204 19.66 15.80 7.60
C THR A 204 19.07 14.90 8.68
N GLY A 205 18.99 13.59 8.45
CA GLY A 205 18.51 12.59 9.41
C GLY A 205 19.40 12.55 10.65
N GLN A 206 20.73 12.43 10.47
CA GLN A 206 21.71 12.52 11.56
C GLN A 206 21.49 13.80 12.40
N GLN A 207 21.37 14.97 11.75
CA GLN A 207 21.16 16.24 12.45
C GLN A 207 19.84 16.27 13.24
N GLN A 208 18.73 15.75 12.68
CA GLN A 208 17.45 15.70 13.39
C GLN A 208 17.49 14.76 14.60
N THR A 209 18.12 13.58 14.48
CA THR A 209 18.27 12.63 15.60
C THR A 209 19.14 13.23 16.72
N VAL A 210 20.25 13.88 16.38
CA VAL A 210 21.12 14.57 17.35
C VAL A 210 20.38 15.73 18.04
N LEU A 211 19.64 16.55 17.28
CA LEU A 211 18.83 17.65 17.86
C LEU A 211 17.72 17.13 18.78
N LEU A 212 17.08 16.01 18.43
CA LEU A 212 16.03 15.40 19.24
C LEU A 212 16.59 14.81 20.54
N LEU A 213 17.74 14.13 20.49
CA LEU A 213 18.44 13.64 21.69
C LEU A 213 18.95 14.79 22.57
N ALA A 214 19.48 15.86 21.98
CA ALA A 214 19.83 17.06 22.74
C ALA A 214 18.60 17.71 23.40
N GLY A 215 17.46 17.78 22.70
CA GLY A 215 16.19 18.25 23.25
C GLY A 215 15.68 17.38 24.41
N CYS A 216 15.70 16.06 24.25
CA CYS A 216 15.37 15.11 25.32
C CYS A 216 16.29 15.28 26.53
N ALA A 217 17.61 15.41 26.34
CA ALA A 217 18.56 15.65 27.43
C ALA A 217 18.24 16.96 28.18
N VAL A 218 17.94 18.05 27.48
CA VAL A 218 17.54 19.33 28.11
C VAL A 218 16.22 19.20 28.89
N LEU A 219 15.21 18.54 28.33
CA LEU A 219 13.92 18.31 29.02
C LEU A 219 14.10 17.45 30.28
N LEU A 220 14.97 16.42 30.22
CA LEU A 220 15.28 15.56 31.36
C LEU A 220 16.09 16.30 32.45
N LEU A 221 17.00 17.21 32.10
CA LEU A 221 17.67 18.10 33.06
C LEU A 221 16.70 19.08 33.73
N LEU A 222 15.75 19.65 32.99
CA LEU A 222 14.70 20.51 33.55
C LEU A 222 13.79 19.72 34.51
N ALA A 223 13.41 18.49 34.14
CA ALA A 223 12.67 17.59 35.03
C ALA A 223 13.47 17.24 36.30
N ALA A 224 14.78 16.96 36.18
CA ALA A 224 15.66 16.70 37.31
C ALA A 224 15.70 17.89 38.29
N ALA A 225 15.87 19.11 37.76
CA ALA A 225 15.88 20.33 38.57
C ALA A 225 14.54 20.56 39.31
N VAL A 226 13.40 20.36 38.63
CA VAL A 226 12.06 20.52 39.24
C VAL A 226 11.80 19.46 40.32
N GLN A 227 12.19 18.19 40.11
CA GLN A 227 12.04 17.17 41.16
C GLN A 227 13.00 17.42 42.34
N GLY A 228 14.20 17.93 42.07
CA GLY A 228 15.17 18.32 43.10
C GLY A 228 14.66 19.47 43.98
N LEU A 229 14.10 20.53 43.37
CA LEU A 229 13.42 21.63 44.08
C LEU A 229 12.19 21.17 44.89
N ARG A 230 11.57 20.05 44.50
CA ARG A 230 10.48 19.38 45.23
C ARG A 230 10.97 18.36 46.28
N GLY A 231 12.27 18.30 46.56
CA GLY A 231 12.87 17.37 47.53
C GLY A 231 12.90 15.89 47.11
N ARG A 232 12.47 15.56 45.87
CA ARG A 232 12.41 14.20 45.34
C ARG A 232 13.75 13.80 44.73
N THR A 233 14.75 13.65 45.61
CA THR A 233 16.16 13.42 45.24
C THR A 233 16.38 12.18 44.36
N THR A 234 15.66 11.09 44.60
CA THR A 234 15.72 9.87 43.77
C THR A 234 15.24 10.12 42.35
N SER A 235 14.05 10.72 42.18
CA SER A 235 13.51 11.09 40.87
C SER A 235 14.40 12.08 40.13
N ALA A 236 15.02 13.03 40.85
CA ALA A 236 15.97 13.98 40.28
C ALA A 236 17.23 13.27 39.76
N ALA A 237 17.80 12.33 40.53
CA ALA A 237 18.97 11.55 40.12
C ALA A 237 18.67 10.67 38.89
N THR A 238 17.52 9.99 38.84
CA THR A 238 17.12 9.18 37.68
C THR A 238 16.96 10.03 36.41
N ALA A 239 16.32 11.20 36.51
CA ALA A 239 16.16 12.11 35.38
C ALA A 239 17.51 12.67 34.89
N ALA A 240 18.42 13.03 35.80
CA ALA A 240 19.76 13.48 35.45
C ALA A 240 20.61 12.37 34.78
N MET A 241 20.49 11.12 35.25
CA MET A 241 21.17 9.97 34.63
C MET A 241 20.66 9.72 33.20
N LEU A 242 19.34 9.75 32.99
CA LEU A 242 18.73 9.62 31.66
C LEU A 242 19.14 10.76 30.73
N ALA A 243 19.25 12.00 31.23
CA ALA A 243 19.77 13.13 30.47
C ALA A 243 21.22 12.91 30.04
N GLY A 244 22.07 12.42 30.96
CA GLY A 244 23.46 12.08 30.68
C GLY A 244 23.60 11.01 29.59
N LEU A 245 22.79 9.95 29.65
CA LEU A 245 22.73 8.91 28.62
C LEU A 245 22.27 9.46 27.26
N SER A 246 21.24 10.30 27.24
CA SER A 246 20.73 10.93 26.02
C SER A 246 21.75 11.88 25.38
N GLY A 247 22.49 12.65 26.20
CA GLY A 247 23.60 13.49 25.75
C GLY A 247 24.79 12.68 25.22
N CYS A 248 25.18 11.61 25.92
CA CYS A 248 26.26 10.72 25.46
C CYS A 248 25.89 10.02 24.16
N ALA A 249 24.63 9.61 23.96
CA ALA A 249 24.15 9.08 22.68
C ALA A 249 24.24 10.13 21.56
N GLY A 250 23.83 11.38 21.81
CA GLY A 250 23.97 12.47 20.86
C GLY A 250 25.42 12.77 20.46
N VAL A 251 26.36 12.70 21.42
CA VAL A 251 27.80 12.84 21.15
C VAL A 251 28.35 11.62 20.41
N ALA A 252 27.92 10.40 20.75
CA ALA A 252 28.34 9.18 20.06
C ALA A 252 27.90 9.17 18.59
N LEU A 253 26.69 9.64 18.29
CA LEU A 253 26.21 9.83 16.91
C LEU A 253 27.15 10.78 16.13
N LEU A 254 27.49 11.94 16.70
CA LEU A 254 28.40 12.90 16.08
C LEU A 254 29.85 12.37 15.95
N ALA A 255 30.30 11.52 16.88
CA ALA A 255 31.67 11.01 16.93
C ALA A 255 31.89 9.69 16.16
N SER A 256 30.82 8.94 15.85
CA SER A 256 30.90 7.65 15.15
C SER A 256 31.25 7.74 13.66
N GLY A 257 31.30 8.97 13.12
CA GLY A 257 31.73 9.25 11.75
C GLY A 257 30.65 8.98 10.70
N GLN A 258 30.73 9.66 9.56
CA GLN A 258 29.87 9.34 8.42
C GLN A 258 30.42 8.11 7.70
N THR A 259 29.57 7.12 7.46
CA THR A 259 29.81 6.05 6.49
C THR A 259 29.90 6.68 5.09
N ASN A 260 31.00 6.46 4.38
CA ASN A 260 31.23 7.08 3.07
C ASN A 260 30.47 6.32 1.95
N ILE A 261 29.14 6.25 2.08
CA ILE A 261 28.23 5.78 1.05
C ILE A 261 27.83 7.01 0.22
N GLU A 262 28.43 7.16 -0.96
CA GLU A 262 28.14 8.27 -1.86
C GLU A 262 26.77 8.11 -2.50
N LYS A 263 25.73 8.65 -1.83
CA LYS A 263 24.35 8.63 -2.34
C LYS A 263 24.10 9.70 -3.38
N HIS A 264 23.41 9.37 -4.48
CA HIS A 264 23.22 10.27 -5.61
C HIS A 264 21.78 10.29 -6.15
N GLY A 265 21.42 11.41 -6.78
CA GLY A 265 20.14 11.56 -7.48
C GLY A 265 19.03 12.23 -6.65
N VAL A 266 17.78 11.89 -6.98
CA VAL A 266 16.55 12.54 -6.52
C VAL A 266 15.99 11.91 -5.24
N THR A 267 14.97 12.55 -4.67
CA THR A 267 14.21 12.06 -3.52
C THR A 267 12.72 12.24 -3.78
N TYR A 268 11.87 11.47 -3.12
CA TYR A 268 10.41 11.54 -3.27
C TYR A 268 9.71 11.47 -1.90
N GLY A 269 8.74 12.36 -1.67
CA GLY A 269 8.01 12.46 -0.41
C GLY A 269 6.78 11.54 -0.32
N GLY A 270 5.99 11.74 0.74
CA GLY A 270 4.64 11.15 0.84
C GLY A 270 3.53 12.00 0.18
N ASP A 271 3.85 13.22 -0.24
CA ASP A 271 2.89 14.14 -0.85
C ASP A 271 2.74 13.86 -2.37
N ARG A 272 1.68 14.37 -3.01
CA ARG A 272 1.33 14.05 -4.42
C ARG A 272 2.12 14.88 -5.43
N GLY A 273 2.61 14.25 -6.49
CA GLY A 273 3.33 14.89 -7.58
C GLY A 273 2.70 14.66 -8.95
N THR A 274 3.53 14.23 -9.89
CA THR A 274 3.18 13.83 -11.27
C THR A 274 3.93 12.55 -11.59
N LEU A 275 3.42 11.70 -12.47
CA LEU A 275 4.11 10.47 -12.88
C LEU A 275 5.52 10.77 -13.40
N ALA A 276 6.52 10.32 -12.64
CA ALA A 276 7.94 10.36 -12.94
C ALA A 276 8.46 8.92 -13.06
N ARG A 277 9.51 8.72 -13.85
CA ARG A 277 10.09 7.40 -14.16
C ARG A 277 11.61 7.48 -13.99
N GLY A 278 12.25 6.36 -13.71
CA GLY A 278 13.70 6.36 -13.52
C GLY A 278 14.29 5.00 -13.16
N VAL A 279 15.56 5.02 -12.73
CA VAL A 279 16.26 3.83 -12.26
C VAL A 279 16.96 4.12 -10.95
N CYS A 280 16.80 3.19 -10.01
CA CYS A 280 17.51 3.14 -8.75
C CYS A 280 18.58 2.06 -8.76
N GLU A 281 19.63 2.28 -7.97
CA GLU A 281 20.67 1.30 -7.70
C GLU A 281 20.62 0.95 -6.21
N VAL A 282 20.43 -0.34 -5.92
CA VAL A 282 20.24 -0.87 -4.57
C VAL A 282 21.31 -1.92 -4.31
N THR A 283 22.15 -1.72 -3.30
CA THR A 283 23.11 -2.76 -2.92
C THR A 283 22.49 -3.77 -1.98
N VAL A 284 22.72 -5.06 -2.25
CA VAL A 284 22.25 -6.20 -1.45
C VAL A 284 23.49 -6.99 -0.98
N PRO A 285 23.67 -7.22 0.33
CA PRO A 285 24.89 -7.80 0.87
C PRO A 285 25.03 -9.30 0.54
N ASN A 286 26.25 -9.80 0.40
CA ASN A 286 26.48 -11.24 0.17
C ASN A 286 26.09 -12.12 1.38
N SER A 287 25.76 -11.52 2.52
CA SER A 287 25.23 -12.18 3.72
C SER A 287 23.69 -12.09 3.85
N HIS A 288 22.99 -11.69 2.78
CA HIS A 288 21.54 -11.47 2.77
C HIS A 288 20.74 -12.74 3.12
N GLN A 289 19.64 -12.57 3.85
CA GLN A 289 18.76 -13.63 4.33
C GLN A 289 17.32 -13.48 3.82
N ARG A 290 16.78 -14.60 3.33
CA ARG A 290 15.44 -14.70 2.73
C ARG A 290 14.30 -14.06 3.55
N GLY A 291 13.60 -13.12 2.92
CA GLY A 291 12.45 -12.36 3.44
C GLY A 291 12.82 -11.12 4.26
N GLN A 292 14.09 -10.92 4.61
CA GLN A 292 14.56 -9.80 5.42
C GLN A 292 14.94 -8.61 4.53
N VAL A 293 14.70 -7.39 4.99
CA VAL A 293 15.36 -6.19 4.43
C VAL A 293 16.31 -5.71 5.50
N GLU A 294 17.57 -6.09 5.41
CA GLU A 294 18.56 -5.78 6.43
C GLU A 294 18.79 -4.27 6.52
N ARG A 295 18.56 -3.71 7.71
CA ARG A 295 18.67 -2.27 7.99
C ARG A 295 19.41 -2.02 9.30
N PRO A 296 20.02 -0.83 9.47
CA PRO A 296 20.66 -0.44 10.73
C PRO A 296 19.68 -0.57 11.89
N SER A 297 20.10 -1.26 12.95
CA SER A 297 19.29 -1.48 14.15
C SER A 297 19.96 -0.92 15.40
N LEU A 298 19.25 -0.03 16.08
CA LEU A 298 19.66 0.49 17.39
C LEU A 298 19.83 -0.63 18.44
N LEU A 299 19.12 -1.76 18.29
CA LEU A 299 19.29 -2.95 19.15
C LEU A 299 20.62 -3.68 18.90
N ARG A 300 21.21 -3.53 17.70
CA ARG A 300 22.55 -4.01 17.34
C ARG A 300 23.62 -2.90 17.48
N PHE A 301 23.24 -1.73 18.00
CA PHE A 301 24.04 -0.49 18.04
C PHE A 301 24.50 0.01 16.66
N GLU A 302 23.80 -0.40 15.60
CA GLU A 302 24.03 0.05 14.23
C GLU A 302 23.24 1.33 13.98
N ILE A 303 23.98 2.42 13.76
CA ILE A 303 23.44 3.77 13.51
C ILE A 303 23.40 4.07 12.00
N HIS A 304 24.35 3.50 11.26
CA HIS A 304 24.64 3.85 9.87
C HIS A 304 24.39 2.67 8.94
N GLU A 305 24.05 3.00 7.69
CA GLU A 305 23.96 2.02 6.62
C GLU A 305 25.34 1.47 6.26
N ASP A 306 25.38 0.23 5.80
CA ASP A 306 26.60 -0.50 5.51
C ASP A 306 26.28 -1.50 4.40
N GLN A 307 26.83 -1.27 3.21
CA GLN A 307 26.50 -2.04 2.01
C GLN A 307 26.90 -3.52 2.14
N GLN A 308 27.78 -3.88 3.09
CA GLN A 308 28.15 -5.27 3.39
C GLN A 308 27.26 -5.95 4.44
N LYS A 309 26.30 -5.23 5.04
CA LYS A 309 25.35 -5.76 6.04
C LYS A 309 23.88 -5.44 5.78
N HIS A 310 23.60 -4.40 5.00
CA HIS A 310 22.29 -3.78 4.85
C HIS A 310 21.91 -3.64 3.37
N ILE A 311 20.61 -3.68 3.09
CA ILE A 311 20.09 -3.33 1.76
C ILE A 311 19.99 -1.80 1.69
N VAL A 312 20.77 -1.18 0.81
CA VAL A 312 20.97 0.28 0.78
C VAL A 312 20.61 0.86 -0.58
N LEU A 313 19.87 1.98 -0.60
CA LEU A 313 19.62 2.75 -1.81
C LEU A 313 20.80 3.72 -2.03
N THR A 314 21.57 3.52 -3.09
CA THR A 314 22.77 4.34 -3.39
C THR A 314 22.52 5.37 -4.48
N SER A 315 21.69 5.04 -5.49
CA SER A 315 21.34 5.97 -6.56
C SER A 315 19.83 5.97 -6.82
N ALA A 316 19.26 7.13 -7.10
CA ALA A 316 17.90 7.29 -7.58
C ALA A 316 17.88 8.30 -8.74
N THR A 317 17.95 7.83 -9.98
CA THR A 317 18.07 8.69 -11.17
C THR A 317 16.72 8.79 -11.90
N GLU A 318 16.09 9.97 -11.86
CA GLU A 318 14.93 10.31 -12.68
C GLU A 318 15.34 10.44 -14.16
N LEU A 319 14.54 9.88 -15.07
CA LEU A 319 14.80 9.81 -16.51
C LEU A 319 13.63 10.43 -17.30
N SER A 320 13.88 10.83 -18.56
CA SER A 320 12.77 11.09 -19.47
C SER A 320 12.04 9.79 -19.83
N GLU A 321 10.82 9.91 -20.33
CA GLU A 321 9.99 8.77 -20.77
C GLU A 321 10.71 7.92 -21.83
N GLY A 322 11.32 8.56 -22.84
CA GLY A 322 12.10 7.88 -23.88
C GLY A 322 13.40 7.26 -23.35
N ASP A 323 14.15 7.95 -22.49
CA ASP A 323 15.38 7.40 -21.89
C ASP A 323 15.06 6.18 -21.00
N PHE A 324 13.95 6.25 -20.26
CA PHE A 324 13.45 5.16 -19.43
C PHE A 324 13.06 3.95 -20.29
N MET A 325 12.21 4.12 -21.32
CA MET A 325 11.78 2.99 -22.16
C MET A 325 12.93 2.41 -22.98
N GLN A 326 13.87 3.23 -23.48
CA GLN A 326 15.07 2.74 -24.15
C GLN A 326 15.97 1.91 -23.20
N ARG A 327 16.19 2.37 -21.97
CA ARG A 327 17.00 1.62 -20.99
C ARG A 327 16.27 0.35 -20.50
N LEU A 328 14.95 0.42 -20.32
CA LEU A 328 14.11 -0.69 -19.88
C LEU A 328 14.09 -1.79 -20.94
N SER A 329 13.67 -1.48 -22.17
CA SER A 329 13.62 -2.45 -23.27
C SER A 329 15.00 -3.04 -23.60
N GLY A 330 16.07 -2.25 -23.51
CA GLY A 330 17.44 -2.75 -23.62
C GLY A 330 17.84 -3.74 -22.53
N THR A 331 17.34 -3.57 -21.30
CA THR A 331 17.62 -4.49 -20.17
C THR A 331 16.72 -5.73 -20.23
N VAL A 332 15.46 -5.57 -20.65
CA VAL A 332 14.51 -6.67 -20.92
C VAL A 332 15.03 -7.56 -22.04
N ALA A 333 15.49 -6.98 -23.16
CA ALA A 333 16.06 -7.74 -24.28
C ALA A 333 17.40 -8.44 -23.96
N ALA A 334 18.03 -8.11 -22.83
CA ALA A 334 19.25 -8.73 -22.34
C ALA A 334 19.00 -9.79 -21.25
N SER A 335 17.77 -9.96 -20.74
CA SER A 335 17.43 -11.00 -19.77
C SER A 335 17.04 -12.32 -20.46
N PRO A 336 17.23 -13.50 -19.84
CA PRO A 336 17.10 -14.80 -20.52
C PRO A 336 15.70 -15.04 -21.12
N ASP A 337 14.66 -14.86 -20.30
CA ASP A 337 13.26 -15.07 -20.72
C ASP A 337 12.58 -13.80 -21.26
N GLN A 338 13.17 -12.62 -21.04
CA GLN A 338 12.56 -11.29 -21.26
C GLN A 338 11.38 -11.03 -20.31
N ASP A 339 11.52 -11.49 -19.07
CA ASP A 339 10.53 -11.34 -17.99
C ASP A 339 10.65 -10.01 -17.24
N MET A 340 9.54 -9.55 -16.67
CA MET A 340 9.44 -8.39 -15.79
C MET A 340 8.65 -8.69 -14.52
N LEU A 341 9.07 -8.11 -13.40
CA LEU A 341 8.39 -8.17 -12.10
C LEU A 341 8.08 -6.75 -11.60
N VAL A 342 6.79 -6.38 -11.59
CA VAL A 342 6.29 -5.09 -11.12
C VAL A 342 5.77 -5.23 -9.69
N PHE A 343 6.45 -4.64 -8.71
CA PHE A 343 6.01 -4.61 -7.32
C PHE A 343 5.29 -3.30 -6.97
N ILE A 344 4.14 -3.41 -6.30
CA ILE A 344 3.30 -2.29 -5.85
C ILE A 344 3.14 -2.40 -4.32
N HIS A 345 3.74 -1.46 -3.59
CA HIS A 345 3.81 -1.52 -2.13
C HIS A 345 2.47 -1.24 -1.42
N GLY A 346 2.38 -1.68 -0.16
CA GLY A 346 1.25 -1.41 0.73
C GLY A 346 1.26 -0.03 1.38
N TYR A 347 0.38 0.12 2.36
CA TYR A 347 0.25 1.28 3.26
C TYR A 347 1.50 1.45 4.17
N ASN A 348 1.77 2.67 4.62
CA ASN A 348 2.88 2.99 5.54
C ASN A 348 4.28 2.63 4.98
N VAL A 349 4.52 2.96 3.70
CA VAL A 349 5.80 2.68 3.01
C VAL A 349 6.29 3.93 2.27
N ASP A 350 7.53 4.35 2.52
CA ASP A 350 8.22 5.41 1.76
C ASP A 350 8.85 4.89 0.45
N PHE A 351 9.34 5.82 -0.39
CA PHE A 351 9.94 5.49 -1.69
C PHE A 351 11.16 4.56 -1.57
N GLU A 352 12.04 4.85 -0.61
CA GLU A 352 13.30 4.11 -0.41
C GLU A 352 13.01 2.67 0.03
N SER A 353 12.06 2.50 0.95
CA SER A 353 11.55 1.21 1.41
C SER A 353 10.88 0.39 0.31
N ALA A 354 10.09 1.01 -0.56
CA ALA A 354 9.46 0.32 -1.69
C ALA A 354 10.51 -0.22 -2.69
N VAL A 355 11.52 0.60 -3.01
CA VAL A 355 12.59 0.25 -3.94
C VAL A 355 13.52 -0.83 -3.36
N GLN A 356 13.92 -0.70 -2.08
CA GLN A 356 14.69 -1.72 -1.37
C GLN A 356 13.94 -3.06 -1.29
N ARG A 357 12.64 -3.04 -0.97
CA ARG A 357 11.79 -4.24 -0.94
C ARG A 357 11.67 -4.90 -2.32
N THR A 358 11.62 -4.10 -3.39
CA THR A 358 11.59 -4.62 -4.77
C THR A 358 12.88 -5.36 -5.13
N ALA A 359 14.05 -4.83 -4.76
CA ALA A 359 15.34 -5.52 -4.95
C ALA A 359 15.42 -6.84 -4.18
N GLN A 360 14.99 -6.82 -2.90
CA GLN A 360 14.95 -8.01 -2.04
C GLN A 360 14.07 -9.12 -2.62
N ILE A 361 12.84 -8.80 -3.04
CA ILE A 361 11.92 -9.78 -3.64
C ILE A 361 12.55 -10.41 -4.90
N ALA A 362 13.20 -9.61 -5.75
CA ALA A 362 13.82 -10.12 -6.98
C ALA A 362 15.00 -11.07 -6.72
N ILE A 363 15.82 -10.80 -5.70
CA ILE A 363 16.92 -11.67 -5.27
C ILE A 363 16.41 -12.97 -4.62
N ASP A 364 15.34 -12.90 -3.84
CA ASP A 364 14.82 -14.05 -3.09
C ASP A 364 14.00 -15.05 -3.93
N LEU A 365 13.44 -14.59 -5.06
CA LEU A 365 12.71 -15.38 -6.06
C LEU A 365 13.61 -15.96 -7.18
N PRO A 366 14.94 -16.06 -6.97
CA PRO A 366 15.99 -15.95 -7.99
C PRO A 366 15.51 -15.47 -9.38
N PHE A 367 15.02 -14.23 -9.44
CA PHE A 367 14.34 -13.70 -10.61
C PHE A 367 15.33 -13.04 -11.58
N GLU A 368 15.53 -13.66 -12.75
CA GLU A 368 16.51 -13.21 -13.77
C GLU A 368 15.99 -12.09 -14.68
N GLY A 369 14.70 -11.76 -14.59
CA GLY A 369 14.07 -10.68 -15.34
C GLY A 369 14.36 -9.28 -14.77
N VAL A 370 13.63 -8.28 -15.27
CA VAL A 370 13.78 -6.88 -14.82
C VAL A 370 12.86 -6.57 -13.63
N PRO A 371 13.39 -6.13 -12.48
CA PRO A 371 12.58 -5.70 -11.34
C PRO A 371 12.17 -4.23 -11.47
N VAL A 372 10.88 -3.97 -11.27
CA VAL A 372 10.24 -2.66 -11.42
C VAL A 372 9.44 -2.32 -10.16
N CYS A 373 9.70 -1.16 -9.55
CA CYS A 373 8.96 -0.66 -8.41
C CYS A 373 7.94 0.41 -8.86
N TYR A 374 6.65 0.22 -8.58
CA TYR A 374 5.70 1.34 -8.62
C TYR A 374 5.47 1.88 -7.20
N SER A 375 5.82 3.14 -6.97
CA SER A 375 5.70 3.77 -5.67
C SER A 375 4.69 4.92 -5.66
N TRP A 376 3.50 4.66 -5.11
CA TRP A 376 2.45 5.65 -4.92
C TRP A 376 2.69 6.46 -3.62
N PRO A 377 2.15 7.69 -3.48
CA PRO A 377 2.38 8.55 -2.32
C PRO A 377 1.73 8.08 -1.01
N SER A 378 2.24 6.99 -0.43
CA SER A 378 2.03 6.68 0.99
C SER A 378 2.85 7.63 1.86
N GLN A 379 2.28 8.07 2.98
CA GLN A 379 2.87 8.99 3.96
C GLN A 379 4.03 8.38 4.77
N GLY A 380 4.24 7.06 4.75
CA GLY A 380 5.24 6.39 5.59
C GLY A 380 5.00 6.59 7.09
N SER A 381 3.74 6.74 7.51
CA SER A 381 3.38 6.98 8.92
C SER A 381 2.05 6.35 9.30
N LEU A 382 2.00 5.72 10.48
CA LEU A 382 0.82 5.06 11.03
C LEU A 382 -0.37 6.00 11.31
N VAL A 383 -0.13 7.32 11.34
CA VAL A 383 -1.18 8.34 11.52
C VAL A 383 -1.72 8.83 10.16
N GLY A 384 -1.09 8.42 9.05
CA GLY A 384 -1.41 8.86 7.69
C GLY A 384 -2.55 8.10 6.99
N TYR A 385 -3.18 7.11 7.64
CA TYR A 385 -4.10 6.15 6.98
C TYR A 385 -5.12 6.79 6.03
N THR A 386 -5.90 7.77 6.47
CA THR A 386 -6.93 8.41 5.62
C THR A 386 -6.34 9.30 4.51
N ILE A 387 -5.09 9.74 4.64
CA ILE A 387 -4.36 10.41 3.55
C ILE A 387 -3.93 9.36 2.52
N ASP A 388 -3.38 8.24 2.99
CA ASP A 388 -2.97 7.10 2.17
C ASP A 388 -4.16 6.53 1.36
N GLU A 389 -5.35 6.39 1.96
CA GLU A 389 -6.56 5.97 1.24
C GLU A 389 -6.96 6.93 0.11
N ASN A 390 -6.85 8.25 0.35
CA ASN A 390 -7.10 9.25 -0.68
C ASN A 390 -6.00 9.27 -1.75
N ASN A 391 -4.76 8.90 -1.39
CA ASN A 391 -3.60 8.89 -2.27
C ASN A 391 -3.55 7.64 -3.17
N VAL A 392 -3.91 6.46 -2.64
CA VAL A 392 -4.03 5.21 -3.40
C VAL A 392 -5.25 5.22 -4.35
N ALA A 393 -6.27 6.03 -4.06
CA ALA A 393 -7.35 6.32 -5.02
C ALA A 393 -6.90 7.29 -6.13
N TRP A 394 -6.00 8.23 -5.82
CA TRP A 394 -5.48 9.22 -6.78
C TRP A 394 -4.45 8.62 -7.74
N THR A 395 -3.63 7.66 -7.29
CA THR A 395 -2.58 7.04 -8.11
C THR A 395 -3.10 6.15 -9.25
N VAL A 396 -4.39 5.77 -9.22
CA VAL A 396 -4.98 4.78 -10.15
C VAL A 396 -4.72 5.12 -11.61
N THR A 397 -4.89 6.38 -12.02
CA THR A 397 -4.70 6.78 -13.42
C THR A 397 -3.22 6.78 -13.83
N HIS A 398 -2.31 7.18 -12.95
CA HIS A 398 -0.86 7.11 -13.23
C HIS A 398 -0.37 5.66 -13.32
N LEU A 399 -0.84 4.79 -12.43
CA LEU A 399 -0.56 3.36 -12.47
C LEU A 399 -1.17 2.70 -13.72
N GLN A 400 -2.38 3.10 -14.12
CA GLN A 400 -3.04 2.62 -15.34
C GLN A 400 -2.26 3.01 -16.61
N SER A 401 -1.77 4.25 -16.69
CA SER A 401 -0.90 4.69 -17.79
C SER A 401 0.40 3.88 -17.80
N PHE A 402 1.11 3.83 -16.67
CA PHE A 402 2.41 3.16 -16.58
C PHE A 402 2.32 1.65 -16.87
N LEU A 403 1.29 0.95 -16.37
CA LEU A 403 1.09 -0.48 -16.68
C LEU A 403 0.75 -0.73 -18.15
N LEU A 404 0.14 0.22 -18.86
CA LEU A 404 -0.07 0.14 -20.31
C LEU A 404 1.24 0.38 -21.07
N GLU A 405 1.98 1.43 -20.71
CA GLU A 405 3.31 1.73 -21.28
C GLU A 405 4.25 0.53 -21.17
N LEU A 406 4.31 -0.12 -20.00
CA LEU A 406 5.09 -1.34 -19.80
C LEU A 406 4.63 -2.48 -20.72
N ALA A 407 3.32 -2.65 -20.91
CA ALA A 407 2.77 -3.74 -21.70
C ALA A 407 2.85 -3.53 -23.22
N GLU A 408 2.94 -2.28 -23.68
CA GLU A 408 3.02 -1.94 -25.11
C GLU A 408 4.46 -1.63 -25.58
N GLU A 409 5.33 -1.06 -24.74
CA GLU A 409 6.65 -0.55 -25.17
C GLU A 409 7.87 -1.28 -24.58
N SER A 410 7.74 -2.04 -23.48
CA SER A 410 8.92 -2.63 -22.82
C SER A 410 9.59 -3.79 -23.58
N GLY A 411 8.88 -4.42 -24.52
CA GLY A 411 9.36 -5.61 -25.22
C GLY A 411 9.44 -6.89 -24.36
N ALA A 412 8.82 -6.90 -23.17
CA ALA A 412 8.78 -8.07 -22.30
C ALA A 412 7.84 -9.17 -22.85
N LYS A 413 8.19 -10.44 -22.61
CA LYS A 413 7.33 -11.60 -22.93
C LYS A 413 6.34 -11.94 -21.82
N SER A 414 6.66 -11.56 -20.59
CA SER A 414 5.89 -11.86 -19.39
C SER A 414 6.03 -10.69 -18.42
N ILE A 415 4.90 -10.09 -18.05
CA ILE A 415 4.85 -9.03 -17.04
C ILE A 415 4.07 -9.57 -15.85
N ASN A 416 4.76 -9.65 -14.72
CA ASN A 416 4.25 -10.22 -13.48
C ASN A 416 4.02 -9.07 -12.49
N VAL A 417 2.78 -8.87 -12.05
CA VAL A 417 2.40 -7.76 -11.17
C VAL A 417 2.06 -8.29 -9.78
N VAL A 418 2.74 -7.79 -8.75
CA VAL A 418 2.57 -8.20 -7.35
C VAL A 418 2.22 -6.97 -6.52
N ALA A 419 1.04 -6.95 -5.89
CA ALA A 419 0.61 -5.87 -5.02
C ALA A 419 0.35 -6.34 -3.58
N HIS A 420 0.80 -5.54 -2.61
CA HIS A 420 0.60 -5.82 -1.17
C HIS A 420 -0.45 -4.91 -0.53
N SER A 421 -1.29 -5.47 0.34
CA SER A 421 -2.19 -4.72 1.22
C SER A 421 -3.00 -3.66 0.47
N MET A 422 -2.97 -2.40 0.92
CA MET A 422 -3.65 -1.25 0.31
C MET A 422 -3.24 -1.00 -1.16
N GLY A 423 -2.03 -1.40 -1.60
CA GLY A 423 -1.60 -1.28 -3.00
C GLY A 423 -2.51 -2.04 -3.98
N ASN A 424 -3.20 -3.08 -3.51
CA ASN A 424 -4.23 -3.79 -4.30
C ASN A 424 -5.42 -2.90 -4.67
N ARG A 425 -5.73 -1.85 -3.89
CA ARG A 425 -6.78 -0.87 -4.24
C ARG A 425 -6.42 -0.12 -5.53
N ALA A 426 -5.15 0.26 -5.69
CA ALA A 426 -4.66 0.91 -6.90
C ALA A 426 -4.56 -0.09 -8.05
N MET A 427 -3.88 -1.23 -7.83
CA MET A 427 -3.68 -2.25 -8.87
C MET A 427 -5.01 -2.72 -9.47
N THR A 428 -5.95 -3.21 -8.65
CA THR A 428 -7.19 -3.78 -9.18
C THR A 428 -8.07 -2.74 -9.89
N ALA A 429 -8.04 -1.48 -9.48
CA ALA A 429 -8.75 -0.40 -10.16
C ALA A 429 -8.07 0.02 -11.48
N ALA A 430 -6.74 0.07 -11.53
CA ALA A 430 -5.98 0.38 -12.75
C ALA A 430 -6.16 -0.73 -13.80
N LEU A 431 -6.03 -1.99 -13.37
CA LEU A 431 -6.26 -3.17 -14.18
C LEU A 431 -7.72 -3.25 -14.71
N GLN A 432 -8.72 -2.92 -13.88
CA GLN A 432 -10.11 -2.80 -14.31
C GLN A 432 -10.32 -1.70 -15.38
N GLN A 433 -9.62 -0.57 -15.27
CA GLN A 433 -9.66 0.50 -16.29
C GLN A 433 -9.00 0.06 -17.61
N LEU A 434 -7.92 -0.72 -17.58
CA LEU A 434 -7.33 -1.32 -18.78
C LEU A 434 -8.29 -2.30 -19.46
N HIS A 435 -8.95 -3.18 -18.69
CA HIS A 435 -9.97 -4.09 -19.21
C HIS A 435 -11.07 -3.33 -19.98
N TRP A 436 -11.62 -2.24 -19.42
CA TRP A 436 -12.66 -1.42 -20.10
C TRP A 436 -12.19 -0.66 -21.36
N GLN A 437 -10.87 -0.50 -21.55
CA GLN A 437 -10.30 0.18 -22.72
C GLN A 437 -9.98 -0.79 -23.87
N ARG A 438 -9.94 -2.11 -23.62
CA ARG A 438 -9.55 -3.12 -24.60
C ARG A 438 -10.76 -3.65 -25.39
N PRO A 439 -10.58 -4.00 -26.68
CA PRO A 439 -11.58 -4.79 -27.41
C PRO A 439 -11.86 -6.13 -26.73
N GLU A 440 -13.10 -6.61 -26.84
CA GLU A 440 -13.45 -8.00 -26.47
C GLU A 440 -12.50 -8.99 -27.16
N GLN A 441 -12.15 -10.08 -26.46
CA GLN A 441 -11.27 -11.16 -26.97
C GLN A 441 -9.81 -10.74 -27.26
N SER A 442 -9.36 -9.59 -26.73
CA SER A 442 -7.94 -9.23 -26.71
C SER A 442 -7.12 -10.23 -25.89
N SER A 443 -5.88 -10.52 -26.29
CA SER A 443 -4.95 -11.29 -25.46
C SER A 443 -4.69 -10.60 -24.11
N PRO A 444 -4.44 -11.37 -23.03
CA PRO A 444 -3.93 -10.86 -21.76
C PRO A 444 -2.69 -9.97 -21.93
N LEU A 445 -2.56 -8.96 -21.05
CA LEU A 445 -1.39 -8.08 -20.97
C LEU A 445 -0.37 -8.54 -19.91
N PHE A 446 -0.85 -9.27 -18.90
CA PHE A 446 -0.05 -9.69 -17.76
C PHE A 446 0.00 -11.22 -17.69
N ASP A 447 1.15 -11.76 -17.27
CA ASP A 447 1.30 -13.21 -17.13
C ASP A 447 0.81 -13.66 -15.75
N ARG A 448 1.26 -12.99 -14.69
CA ARG A 448 0.82 -13.24 -13.31
C ARG A 448 0.31 -11.96 -12.67
N VAL A 449 -0.85 -12.00 -12.05
CA VAL A 449 -1.35 -10.94 -11.15
C VAL A 449 -1.53 -11.53 -9.76
N VAL A 450 -0.73 -11.04 -8.81
CA VAL A 450 -0.64 -11.57 -7.45
C VAL A 450 -1.13 -10.53 -6.44
N LEU A 451 -2.16 -10.89 -5.70
CA LEU A 451 -2.74 -10.08 -4.63
C LEU A 451 -2.29 -10.63 -3.27
N ALA A 452 -1.30 -9.99 -2.66
CA ALA A 452 -0.84 -10.33 -1.31
C ALA A 452 -1.63 -9.54 -0.26
N ALA A 453 -2.43 -10.24 0.57
CA ALA A 453 -3.30 -9.65 1.59
C ALA A 453 -4.16 -8.47 1.08
N PRO A 454 -4.97 -8.62 0.01
CA PRO A 454 -5.63 -7.47 -0.62
C PRO A 454 -6.63 -6.75 0.30
N ASP A 455 -6.29 -5.50 0.66
CA ASP A 455 -7.17 -4.56 1.34
C ASP A 455 -8.19 -3.95 0.37
N VAL A 456 -8.99 -4.81 -0.23
CA VAL A 456 -10.07 -4.49 -1.17
C VAL A 456 -11.37 -5.01 -0.56
N ASP A 457 -12.50 -4.35 -0.80
CA ASP A 457 -13.81 -4.85 -0.37
C ASP A 457 -14.12 -6.21 -1.02
N ALA A 458 -14.51 -7.21 -0.21
CA ALA A 458 -14.66 -8.59 -0.68
C ALA A 458 -15.75 -8.75 -1.74
N ASP A 459 -16.88 -8.04 -1.63
CA ASP A 459 -17.99 -8.17 -2.58
C ASP A 459 -17.77 -7.32 -3.83
N ARG A 460 -17.12 -6.15 -3.72
CA ARG A 460 -16.58 -5.43 -4.87
C ARG A 460 -15.55 -6.28 -5.64
N PHE A 461 -14.69 -7.02 -4.92
CA PHE A 461 -13.72 -7.92 -5.57
C PHE A 461 -14.43 -9.02 -6.34
N ARG A 462 -15.34 -9.77 -5.71
CA ARG A 462 -16.14 -10.84 -6.34
C ARG A 462 -16.92 -10.35 -7.57
N ARG A 463 -17.56 -9.19 -7.47
CA ARG A 463 -18.53 -8.69 -8.47
C ARG A 463 -17.89 -7.90 -9.62
N ASP A 464 -16.99 -6.96 -9.30
CA ASP A 464 -16.54 -5.94 -10.25
C ASP A 464 -15.10 -6.16 -10.73
N LEU A 465 -14.21 -6.64 -9.85
CA LEU A 465 -12.77 -6.62 -10.09
C LEU A 465 -12.26 -7.97 -10.60
N ALA A 466 -12.60 -9.08 -9.94
CA ALA A 466 -12.10 -10.41 -10.31
C ALA A 466 -12.37 -10.80 -11.78
N PRO A 467 -13.56 -10.54 -12.38
CA PRO A 467 -13.78 -10.79 -13.81
C PRO A 467 -12.80 -10.00 -14.70
N ALA A 468 -12.65 -8.70 -14.42
CA ALA A 468 -11.75 -7.82 -15.18
C ALA A 468 -10.26 -8.20 -15.05
N LEU A 469 -9.85 -8.80 -13.91
CA LEU A 469 -8.50 -9.33 -13.73
C LEU A 469 -8.27 -10.59 -14.57
N LEU A 470 -9.26 -11.49 -14.63
CA LEU A 470 -9.17 -12.76 -15.38
C LEU A 470 -9.16 -12.53 -16.90
N ASP A 471 -9.79 -11.47 -17.39
CA ASP A 471 -9.78 -11.11 -18.82
C ASP A 471 -8.45 -10.47 -19.30
N ILE A 472 -7.56 -10.04 -18.40
CA ILE A 472 -6.30 -9.36 -18.76
C ILE A 472 -5.03 -10.07 -18.30
N ALA A 473 -5.14 -11.15 -17.51
CA ALA A 473 -4.03 -11.87 -16.93
C ALA A 473 -4.14 -13.38 -17.16
N ASN A 474 -3.03 -14.04 -17.53
CA ASN A 474 -3.02 -15.50 -17.75
C ASN A 474 -3.36 -16.29 -16.48
N GLN A 475 -3.00 -15.77 -15.29
CA GLN A 475 -3.27 -16.39 -14.00
C GLN A 475 -3.37 -15.30 -12.90
N VAL A 476 -4.41 -15.37 -12.07
CA VAL A 476 -4.66 -14.46 -10.95
C VAL A 476 -4.59 -15.24 -9.65
N THR A 477 -3.71 -14.85 -8.74
CA THR A 477 -3.46 -15.53 -7.46
C THR A 477 -3.74 -14.59 -6.30
N LEU A 478 -4.48 -15.04 -5.28
CA LEU A 478 -4.85 -14.24 -4.11
C LEU A 478 -4.39 -14.95 -2.83
N TYR A 479 -3.54 -14.29 -2.04
CA TYR A 479 -3.15 -14.76 -0.71
C TYR A 479 -4.01 -14.10 0.36
N ALA A 480 -4.71 -14.92 1.15
CA ALA A 480 -5.55 -14.51 2.28
C ALA A 480 -5.03 -15.09 3.60
N SER A 481 -5.22 -14.39 4.71
CA SER A 481 -4.81 -14.85 6.05
C SER A 481 -5.80 -14.38 7.11
N SER A 482 -6.10 -15.22 8.10
CA SER A 482 -6.90 -14.82 9.27
C SER A 482 -6.16 -13.84 10.17
N ASP A 483 -4.84 -13.85 10.14
CA ASP A 483 -3.99 -13.30 11.21
C ASP A 483 -3.45 -11.90 10.89
N ASP A 484 -3.63 -11.43 9.64
CA ASP A 484 -3.17 -10.13 9.17
C ASP A 484 -3.83 -8.98 9.95
N GLN A 485 -3.04 -8.40 10.86
CA GLN A 485 -3.48 -7.32 11.75
C GLN A 485 -3.83 -6.02 11.00
N ALA A 486 -3.26 -5.79 9.81
CA ALA A 486 -3.56 -4.62 9.00
C ALA A 486 -4.92 -4.77 8.28
N LEU A 487 -5.28 -5.99 7.84
CA LEU A 487 -6.61 -6.31 7.34
C LEU A 487 -7.67 -6.28 8.45
N GLN A 488 -7.37 -6.82 9.64
CA GLN A 488 -8.26 -6.73 10.80
C GLN A 488 -8.53 -5.26 11.18
N ALA A 489 -7.50 -4.41 11.20
CA ALA A 489 -7.65 -2.96 11.43
C ALA A 489 -8.44 -2.27 10.30
N SER A 490 -8.18 -2.60 9.03
CA SER A 490 -8.95 -2.08 7.90
C SER A 490 -10.42 -2.45 7.99
N LYS A 491 -10.73 -3.72 8.30
CA LYS A 491 -12.09 -4.23 8.53
C LYS A 491 -12.80 -3.50 9.67
N GLN A 492 -12.09 -3.18 10.77
CA GLN A 492 -12.64 -2.38 11.87
C GLN A 492 -12.99 -0.94 11.44
N VAL A 493 -12.25 -0.35 10.50
CA VAL A 493 -12.55 0.97 9.92
C VAL A 493 -13.67 0.91 8.87
N HIS A 494 -13.74 -0.16 8.06
CA HIS A 494 -14.62 -0.26 6.90
C HIS A 494 -15.97 -0.97 7.18
N GLY A 495 -16.08 -1.75 8.25
CA GLY A 495 -17.27 -2.51 8.61
C GLY A 495 -17.53 -3.80 7.81
N TYR A 496 -16.86 -3.99 6.66
CA TYR A 496 -17.06 -5.13 5.75
C TYR A 496 -15.78 -5.96 5.55
N PRO A 497 -15.90 -7.28 5.29
CA PRO A 497 -14.76 -8.16 5.04
C PRO A 497 -13.86 -7.69 3.89
N ARG A 498 -12.55 -7.95 4.02
CA ARG A 498 -11.56 -7.62 2.99
C ARG A 498 -11.30 -8.85 2.11
N ALA A 499 -10.84 -8.63 0.89
CA ALA A 499 -10.58 -9.71 -0.07
C ALA A 499 -9.46 -10.65 0.41
N GLY A 500 -8.52 -10.15 1.23
CA GLY A 500 -7.48 -10.94 1.89
C GLY A 500 -7.85 -11.55 3.25
N ASP A 501 -9.09 -11.39 3.74
CA ASP A 501 -9.50 -12.02 5.01
C ASP A 501 -9.51 -13.55 4.86
N GLY A 502 -8.80 -14.26 5.74
CA GLY A 502 -8.87 -15.73 5.82
C GLY A 502 -10.09 -16.27 6.57
N GLY A 503 -10.09 -17.58 6.82
CA GLY A 503 -11.13 -18.29 7.57
C GLY A 503 -12.54 -18.14 6.96
N ASP A 504 -13.55 -17.90 7.80
CA ASP A 504 -14.97 -17.82 7.39
C ASP A 504 -15.28 -16.74 6.33
N ASN A 505 -14.37 -15.79 6.11
CA ASN A 505 -14.58 -14.66 5.19
C ASN A 505 -13.98 -14.91 3.79
N ILE A 506 -13.23 -16.00 3.62
CA ILE A 506 -12.33 -16.24 2.48
C ILE A 506 -13.01 -16.05 1.11
N VAL A 507 -12.35 -15.27 0.25
CA VAL A 507 -12.88 -14.92 -1.07
C VAL A 507 -12.47 -15.97 -2.09
N VAL A 508 -13.41 -16.86 -2.45
CA VAL A 508 -13.26 -17.80 -3.56
C VAL A 508 -14.03 -17.28 -4.78
N VAL A 509 -13.38 -17.21 -5.93
CA VAL A 509 -13.98 -16.84 -7.22
C VAL A 509 -13.45 -17.81 -8.30
N PRO A 510 -14.31 -18.42 -9.12
CA PRO A 510 -13.85 -19.30 -10.21
C PRO A 510 -12.84 -18.60 -11.13
N GLY A 511 -11.69 -19.25 -11.35
CA GLY A 511 -10.57 -18.70 -12.13
C GLY A 511 -9.51 -17.98 -11.28
N VAL A 512 -9.86 -17.46 -10.09
CA VAL A 512 -8.88 -16.89 -9.14
C VAL A 512 -8.33 -18.00 -8.25
N GLU A 513 -7.02 -18.12 -8.19
CA GLU A 513 -6.34 -19.08 -7.31
C GLU A 513 -6.20 -18.49 -5.90
N THR A 514 -7.27 -18.62 -5.11
CA THR A 514 -7.28 -18.23 -3.69
C THR A 514 -6.51 -19.23 -2.84
N ILE A 515 -5.56 -18.71 -2.05
CA ILE A 515 -4.65 -19.45 -1.19
C ILE A 515 -4.76 -18.89 0.23
N ASP A 516 -5.22 -19.72 1.16
CA ASP A 516 -5.17 -19.50 2.59
C ASP A 516 -3.75 -19.75 3.10
N VAL A 517 -3.15 -18.73 3.69
CA VAL A 517 -1.82 -18.75 4.32
C VAL A 517 -1.90 -18.34 5.80
N SER A 518 -3.06 -18.52 6.43
CA SER A 518 -3.26 -18.37 7.87
C SER A 518 -2.24 -19.19 8.66
N GLY A 519 -1.75 -18.64 9.77
CA GLY A 519 -0.57 -19.11 10.50
C GLY A 519 0.78 -18.67 9.93
N ILE A 520 0.79 -17.95 8.80
CA ILE A 520 1.99 -17.29 8.25
C ILE A 520 1.73 -15.78 8.16
N ASP A 521 2.70 -14.99 8.62
CA ASP A 521 2.57 -13.55 8.78
C ASP A 521 2.75 -12.80 7.44
N LEU A 522 1.65 -12.45 6.78
CA LEU A 522 1.68 -11.60 5.57
C LEU A 522 2.14 -10.15 5.83
N SER A 523 2.31 -9.74 7.09
CA SER A 523 2.95 -8.47 7.44
C SER A 523 4.49 -8.50 7.36
N LEU A 524 5.09 -9.67 7.06
CA LEU A 524 6.54 -9.82 6.78
C LEU A 524 7.04 -8.98 5.58
N LEU A 525 6.14 -8.54 4.69
CA LEU A 525 6.44 -7.55 3.66
C LEU A 525 6.70 -6.13 4.24
N GLY A 526 6.39 -5.90 5.52
CA GLY A 526 6.69 -4.67 6.28
C GLY A 526 7.70 -4.85 7.42
N HIS A 527 7.48 -5.79 8.35
CA HIS A 527 8.29 -5.93 9.59
C HIS A 527 8.67 -7.38 9.91
N SER A 528 9.63 -7.59 10.83
CA SER A 528 10.50 -8.78 10.82
C SER A 528 10.27 -9.83 11.92
N TYR A 529 10.52 -11.09 11.57
CA TYR A 529 10.99 -12.19 12.44
C TYR A 529 9.99 -12.83 13.43
N TYR A 530 9.02 -13.60 12.93
CA TYR A 530 8.71 -14.96 13.41
C TYR A 530 7.75 -15.67 12.42
N GLY A 531 8.24 -16.47 11.47
CA GLY A 531 7.37 -17.10 10.47
C GLY A 531 8.08 -17.97 9.42
N ASP A 532 7.27 -18.70 8.66
CA ASP A 532 7.69 -19.67 7.63
C ASP A 532 8.01 -18.97 6.29
N ASN A 533 9.03 -18.09 6.31
CA ASN A 533 9.44 -17.29 5.16
C ASN A 533 9.71 -18.14 3.91
N GLU A 534 10.30 -19.32 4.08
CA GLU A 534 10.74 -20.15 2.95
C GLU A 534 9.55 -20.75 2.21
N SER A 535 8.54 -21.27 2.90
CA SER A 535 7.36 -21.82 2.22
C SER A 535 6.59 -20.76 1.43
N MET A 536 6.48 -19.52 1.91
CA MET A 536 5.88 -18.40 1.16
C MET A 536 6.73 -17.92 -0.03
N LEU A 537 8.05 -17.80 0.12
CA LEU A 537 8.94 -17.42 -0.98
C LEU A 537 9.02 -18.51 -2.05
N ARG A 538 8.96 -19.79 -1.65
CA ARG A 538 8.84 -20.94 -2.55
C ARG A 538 7.51 -20.94 -3.29
N GLU A 539 6.42 -20.56 -2.63
CA GLU A 539 5.11 -20.34 -3.25
C GLU A 539 5.19 -19.29 -4.36
N LEU A 540 5.66 -18.09 -4.03
CA LEU A 540 5.75 -16.99 -5.00
C LEU A 540 6.75 -17.32 -6.13
N TYR A 541 7.81 -18.10 -5.85
CA TYR A 541 8.70 -18.66 -6.87
C TYR A 541 7.99 -19.64 -7.79
N GLU A 542 7.15 -20.53 -7.26
CA GLU A 542 6.37 -21.49 -8.04
C GLU A 542 5.33 -20.78 -8.95
N VAL A 543 4.76 -19.65 -8.51
CA VAL A 543 3.86 -18.80 -9.31
C VAL A 543 4.61 -18.00 -10.39
N ILE A 544 5.69 -17.29 -10.02
CA ILE A 544 6.37 -16.32 -10.89
C ILE A 544 7.40 -16.98 -11.81
N ARG A 545 8.35 -17.76 -11.28
CA ARG A 545 9.49 -18.33 -12.04
C ARG A 545 9.12 -19.68 -12.65
N ALA A 546 8.48 -20.56 -11.88
CA ALA A 546 8.06 -21.89 -12.38
C ALA A 546 6.68 -21.86 -13.10
N ARG A 547 5.94 -20.74 -13.03
CA ARG A 547 4.68 -20.50 -13.75
C ARG A 547 3.55 -21.52 -13.47
N LEU A 548 3.59 -22.21 -12.32
CA LEU A 548 2.71 -23.34 -12.03
C LEU A 548 1.29 -22.91 -11.59
N PRO A 549 0.22 -23.58 -12.09
CA PRO A 549 -1.12 -23.45 -11.53
C PRO A 549 -1.21 -24.17 -10.17
N ALA A 550 -2.14 -23.76 -9.31
CA ALA A 550 -2.28 -24.27 -7.94
C ALA A 550 -2.32 -25.81 -7.80
N PRO A 551 -2.97 -26.60 -8.71
CA PRO A 551 -2.93 -28.06 -8.63
C PRO A 551 -1.55 -28.72 -8.84
N GLN A 552 -0.54 -27.95 -9.27
CA GLN A 552 0.83 -28.42 -9.52
C GLN A 552 1.84 -27.89 -8.47
N ARG A 553 1.39 -27.00 -7.57
CA ARG A 553 2.23 -26.40 -6.52
C ARG A 553 2.26 -27.30 -5.29
N ASN A 554 3.39 -27.96 -5.06
CA ASN A 554 3.48 -29.15 -4.20
C ASN A 554 3.19 -28.88 -2.70
N GLN A 555 3.24 -27.62 -2.28
CA GLN A 555 2.93 -27.20 -0.92
C GLN A 555 1.43 -26.89 -0.70
N LEU A 556 0.61 -26.86 -1.75
CA LEU A 556 -0.80 -26.49 -1.64
C LEU A 556 -1.70 -27.70 -1.38
N ILE A 557 -2.51 -27.62 -0.33
CA ILE A 557 -3.52 -28.63 0.01
C ILE A 557 -4.90 -28.09 -0.35
N SER A 558 -5.62 -28.79 -1.23
CA SER A 558 -6.98 -28.41 -1.65
C SER A 558 -7.96 -28.38 -0.46
N ARG A 559 -8.88 -27.41 -0.49
CA ARG A 559 -9.96 -27.20 0.48
C ARG A 559 -11.27 -26.89 -0.25
N GLN A 560 -12.38 -27.33 0.33
CA GLN A 560 -13.72 -27.05 -0.19
C GLN A 560 -14.40 -26.00 0.68
N SER A 561 -14.96 -24.96 0.05
CA SER A 561 -15.91 -24.03 0.66
C SER A 561 -17.28 -24.14 -0.03
N MET A 562 -18.28 -23.41 0.48
CA MET A 562 -19.59 -23.26 -0.18
C MET A 562 -19.52 -22.51 -1.52
N ALA A 563 -18.46 -21.72 -1.75
CA ALA A 563 -18.28 -20.91 -2.96
C ALA A 563 -17.38 -21.59 -4.02
N GLY A 564 -16.64 -22.64 -3.66
CA GLY A 564 -15.78 -23.37 -4.59
C GLY A 564 -14.62 -24.09 -3.91
N ILE A 565 -13.63 -24.47 -4.69
CA ILE A 565 -12.34 -24.96 -4.18
C ILE A 565 -11.43 -23.77 -3.91
N TYR A 566 -10.71 -23.81 -2.79
CA TYR A 566 -9.56 -22.96 -2.51
C TYR A 566 -8.37 -23.83 -2.09
N TRP A 567 -7.21 -23.22 -1.89
CA TRP A 567 -5.99 -23.93 -1.49
C TRP A 567 -5.55 -23.43 -0.13
N GLN A 568 -4.91 -24.29 0.66
CA GLN A 568 -4.23 -23.90 1.89
C GLN A 568 -2.76 -24.24 1.78
N LEU A 569 -1.87 -23.29 2.06
CA LEU A 569 -0.44 -23.55 2.10
C LEU A 569 -0.12 -24.47 3.29
N ALA A 570 0.59 -25.57 3.03
CA ALA A 570 1.04 -26.48 4.07
C ALA A 570 2.08 -25.78 4.94
N GLN A 571 1.70 -25.42 6.17
CA GLN A 571 2.63 -24.96 7.20
C GLN A 571 3.70 -26.03 7.43
N GLN A 572 4.99 -25.66 7.46
CA GLN A 572 6.00 -26.53 8.04
C GLN A 572 5.61 -26.86 9.49
N PRO A 573 5.73 -28.13 9.95
CA PRO A 573 5.57 -28.42 11.37
C PRO A 573 6.66 -27.65 12.12
N ALA A 574 6.24 -26.67 12.92
CA ALA A 574 7.15 -25.81 13.69
C ALA A 574 8.19 -26.67 14.43
N ALA A 575 9.47 -26.28 14.36
CA ALA A 575 10.62 -27.06 14.82
C ALA A 575 10.64 -27.26 16.35
N GLY A 576 9.74 -28.11 16.83
CA GLY A 576 9.37 -28.24 18.23
C GLY A 576 10.33 -29.13 19.01
N ASN A 577 11.26 -28.49 19.71
CA ASN A 577 11.96 -29.04 20.88
C ASN A 577 12.49 -30.47 20.73
N LEU A 578 13.54 -30.66 19.92
CA LEU A 578 14.56 -31.66 20.25
C LEU A 578 15.31 -31.17 21.49
N ARG A 579 14.95 -31.73 22.65
CA ARG A 579 15.62 -31.58 23.96
C ARG A 579 15.87 -32.96 24.56
#